data_AF-A0A382BRY7-F1
#
_entry.id   AF-A0A382BRY7-F1
#
_cell.length_a   1.000
_cell.length_b   1.000
_cell.length_c   1.000
_cell.angle_alpha   90.00
_cell.angle_beta   90.00
_cell.angle_gamma   90.00
#
_symmetry.space_group_name_H-M   'P 1'
#
loop_
_entity.id
_entity.type
_entity.pdbx_description
1 polymer ?
#
loop_
_entity_poly.entity_id
_entity_poly.type
_entity_poly.pdbx_seq_one_letter_code
_entity_poly.pdbx_strand_id
1 'polypeptide(L)'
;MRNTGLGLIAVVLGVGGYVLYRLDTNLRSSFEGRRWSVPAHVYSRSSALYPGLRATVQDIESRLRRLGYRSVAVADRPGTWARSNGKLTVHVRGFYKVSGYQSPERVRLIVVDDRIASLDDHDGRSLSMLELEPQLIGSIL
;
A
#
# COMPACT_ATOMS: atom_id res chain seq x y z
N MET A 1 35.51 -48.05 -47.52
CA MET A 1 35.08 -47.50 -46.20
C MET A 1 34.99 -45.96 -46.25
N ARG A 2 34.19 -45.38 -47.15
CA ARG A 2 34.15 -43.90 -47.37
C ARG A 2 32.75 -43.27 -47.17
N ASN A 3 31.73 -44.08 -46.87
CA ASN A 3 30.33 -43.62 -46.77
C ASN A 3 29.82 -43.52 -45.32
N THR A 4 30.55 -44.09 -44.36
CA THR A 4 30.20 -44.03 -42.92
C THR A 4 30.33 -42.62 -42.35
N GLY A 5 31.31 -41.83 -42.83
CA GLY A 5 31.47 -40.43 -42.44
C GLY A 5 30.32 -39.53 -42.91
N LEU A 6 29.82 -39.75 -44.13
CA LEU A 6 28.68 -39.00 -44.68
C LEU A 6 27.38 -39.30 -43.93
N GLY A 7 27.16 -40.58 -43.55
CA GLY A 7 26.03 -40.96 -42.71
C GLY A 7 26.06 -40.30 -41.33
N LEU A 8 27.25 -40.22 -40.72
CA LEU A 8 27.43 -39.57 -39.42
C LEU A 8 27.15 -38.06 -39.49
N ILE A 9 27.59 -37.40 -40.57
CA ILE A 9 27.33 -35.98 -40.80
C ILE A 9 25.83 -35.72 -41.00
N ALA A 10 25.13 -36.56 -41.76
CA ALA A 10 23.68 -36.44 -41.96
C ALA A 10 22.91 -36.62 -40.65
N VAL A 11 23.35 -37.52 -39.76
CA VAL A 11 22.76 -37.72 -38.43
C VAL A 11 23.01 -36.51 -37.54
N VAL A 12 24.23 -35.97 -37.52
CA VAL A 12 24.56 -34.78 -36.72
C VAL A 12 23.75 -33.56 -37.18
N LEU A 13 23.60 -33.37 -38.50
CA LEU A 13 22.80 -32.28 -39.05
C LEU A 13 21.30 -32.47 -38.77
N GLY A 14 20.79 -33.71 -38.84
CA GLY A 14 19.39 -34.01 -38.52
C GLY A 14 19.06 -33.78 -37.04
N VAL A 15 19.94 -34.23 -36.14
CA VAL A 15 19.80 -34.00 -34.70
C VAL A 15 19.96 -32.51 -34.37
N GLY A 16 20.95 -31.84 -34.97
CA GLY A 16 21.15 -30.40 -34.80
C GLY A 16 19.94 -29.58 -35.25
N GLY A 17 19.38 -29.90 -36.42
CA GLY A 17 18.15 -29.27 -36.92
C GLY A 17 16.94 -29.53 -36.03
N TYR A 18 16.78 -30.75 -35.51
CA TYR A 18 15.72 -31.10 -34.56
C TYR A 18 15.84 -30.35 -33.23
N VAL A 19 17.06 -30.22 -32.69
CA VAL A 19 17.33 -29.47 -31.46
C VAL A 19 17.06 -27.98 -31.68
N LEU A 20 17.50 -27.40 -32.79
CA LEU A 20 17.24 -25.99 -33.12
C LEU A 20 15.74 -25.72 -33.30
N TYR A 21 15.00 -26.62 -33.96
CA TYR A 21 13.54 -26.54 -34.08
C TYR A 21 12.82 -26.63 -32.73
N ARG A 22 13.28 -27.52 -31.84
CA ARG A 22 12.74 -27.66 -30.47
C ARG A 22 13.06 -26.46 -29.58
N LEU A 23 14.13 -25.71 -29.85
CA LEU A 23 14.51 -24.57 -29.03
C LEU A 23 13.71 -23.31 -29.38
N ASP A 24 13.33 -23.14 -30.65
CA ASP A 24 12.58 -21.97 -31.11
C ASP A 24 11.14 -21.93 -30.56
N THR A 25 10.54 -23.10 -30.28
CA THR A 25 9.18 -23.18 -29.71
C THR A 25 9.12 -22.82 -28.21
N ASN A 26 10.26 -22.76 -27.51
CA ASN A 26 10.32 -22.43 -26.09
C ASN A 26 10.63 -20.95 -25.79
N LEU A 27 10.89 -20.12 -26.82
CA LEU A 27 11.18 -18.70 -26.64
C LEU A 27 9.94 -17.78 -26.76
N ARG A 28 8.74 -18.35 -26.87
CA ARG A 28 7.47 -17.60 -26.87
C ARG A 28 6.59 -17.78 -25.63
N SER A 29 6.96 -18.67 -24.70
CA SER A 29 6.17 -18.87 -23.47
C SER A 29 6.65 -18.05 -22.26
N SER A 30 7.82 -17.39 -22.34
CA SER A 30 8.41 -16.67 -21.21
C SER A 30 8.26 -15.14 -21.26
N PHE A 31 7.66 -14.59 -22.31
CA PHE A 31 7.52 -13.12 -22.47
C PHE A 31 6.12 -12.61 -22.81
N GLU A 32 5.08 -13.43 -22.68
CA GLU A 32 3.68 -12.98 -22.71
C GLU A 32 2.90 -13.72 -21.60
N GLY A 33 3.02 -13.25 -20.36
CA GLY A 33 2.25 -13.84 -19.26
C GLY A 33 2.53 -13.34 -17.85
N ARG A 34 3.59 -12.55 -17.62
CA ARG A 34 3.78 -11.77 -16.37
C ARG A 34 3.50 -10.28 -16.58
N ARG A 35 2.42 -9.95 -17.30
CA ARG A 35 1.82 -8.61 -17.24
C ARG A 35 0.64 -8.70 -16.29
N TRP A 36 0.85 -8.17 -15.09
CA TRP A 36 -0.15 -7.95 -14.03
C TRP A 36 -0.55 -9.17 -13.18
N SER A 37 0.36 -9.64 -12.34
CA SER A 37 -0.03 -9.96 -10.97
C SER A 37 0.41 -8.80 -10.07
N VAL A 38 -0.24 -7.64 -10.23
CA VAL A 38 -0.23 -6.68 -9.13
C VAL A 38 -1.03 -7.37 -8.04
N PRO A 39 -0.42 -7.79 -6.92
CA PRO A 39 -1.20 -8.40 -5.85
C PRO A 39 -2.29 -7.41 -5.49
N ALA A 40 -3.54 -7.87 -5.46
CA ALA A 40 -4.64 -7.04 -5.02
C ALA A 40 -4.33 -6.64 -3.58
N HIS A 41 -3.95 -5.37 -3.39
CA HIS A 41 -3.80 -4.82 -2.05
C HIS A 41 -5.23 -4.64 -1.54
N VAL A 42 -5.67 -5.56 -0.67
CA VAL A 42 -6.95 -5.40 0.01
C VAL A 42 -6.74 -4.38 1.11
N TYR A 43 -6.89 -3.12 0.71
CA TYR A 43 -7.00 -2.01 1.63
C TYR A 43 -8.35 -2.11 2.34
N SER A 44 -8.36 -1.97 3.66
CA SER A 44 -9.61 -1.70 4.38
C SER A 44 -10.26 -0.43 3.84
N ARG A 45 -11.58 -0.25 4.03
CA ARG A 45 -12.21 1.07 3.86
C ARG A 45 -11.34 2.13 4.54
N SER A 46 -10.96 3.19 3.82
CA SER A 46 -10.25 4.33 4.41
C SER A 46 -11.01 4.74 5.66
N SER A 47 -10.34 4.73 6.81
CA SER A 47 -11.03 5.01 8.07
C SER A 47 -11.14 6.52 8.22
N ALA A 48 -12.24 7.05 7.70
CA ALA A 48 -12.62 8.44 7.91
C ALA A 48 -13.02 8.69 9.36
N LEU A 49 -12.43 9.72 9.96
CA LEU A 49 -12.87 10.35 11.20
C LEU A 49 -13.66 11.60 10.84
N TYR A 50 -14.79 11.84 11.50
CA TYR A 50 -15.64 13.00 11.25
C TYR A 50 -16.37 13.40 12.53
N PRO A 51 -16.76 14.68 12.71
CA PRO A 51 -17.53 15.12 13.85
C PRO A 51 -18.84 14.32 13.98
N GLY A 52 -19.19 13.90 15.20
CA GLY A 52 -20.37 13.09 15.52
C GLY A 52 -20.13 11.57 15.53
N LEU A 53 -18.99 11.10 14.99
CA LEU A 53 -18.61 9.68 15.06
C LEU A 53 -18.45 9.24 16.52
N ARG A 54 -19.09 8.13 16.90
CA ARG A 54 -18.86 7.50 18.21
C ARG A 54 -17.49 6.82 18.21
N ALA A 55 -16.56 7.37 18.98
CA ALA A 55 -15.21 6.85 19.18
C ALA A 55 -14.64 7.45 20.45
N THR A 56 -14.06 6.60 21.30
CA THR A 56 -13.31 7.08 22.47
C THR A 56 -11.92 7.54 22.05
N VAL A 57 -11.26 8.37 22.87
CA VAL A 57 -9.86 8.75 22.62
C VAL A 57 -8.96 7.52 22.57
N GLN A 58 -9.20 6.54 23.45
CA GLN A 58 -8.43 5.29 23.50
C GLN A 58 -8.59 4.46 22.22
N ASP A 59 -9.79 4.42 21.63
CA ASP A 59 -10.02 3.74 20.36
C ASP A 59 -9.19 4.37 19.24
N ILE A 60 -9.20 5.70 19.16
CA ILE A 60 -8.44 6.45 18.16
C ILE A 60 -6.95 6.21 18.34
N GLU A 61 -6.43 6.33 19.57
CA GLU A 61 -5.02 6.04 19.86
C GLU A 61 -4.65 4.59 19.51
N SER A 62 -5.52 3.62 19.82
CA SER A 62 -5.28 2.21 19.47
C SER A 62 -5.20 2.00 17.96
N ARG A 63 -6.05 2.69 17.20
CA ARG A 63 -6.05 2.64 15.74
C ARG A 63 -4.78 3.28 15.17
N LEU A 64 -4.39 4.44 15.67
CA LEU A 64 -3.14 5.10 15.28
C LEU A 64 -1.92 4.21 15.55
N ARG A 65 -1.88 3.51 16.70
CA ARG A 65 -0.83 2.52 17.00
C ARG A 65 -0.79 1.37 15.98
N ARG A 66 -1.95 0.82 15.58
CA ARG A 66 -2.03 -0.23 14.54
C ARG A 66 -1.58 0.26 13.16
N LEU A 67 -1.77 1.54 12.85
CA LEU A 67 -1.24 2.18 11.64
C LEU A 67 0.27 2.52 11.74
N GLY A 68 0.91 2.20 12.86
CA GLY A 68 2.34 2.47 13.07
C GLY A 68 2.65 3.93 13.42
N TYR A 69 1.69 4.68 13.95
CA TYR A 69 1.93 6.04 14.45
C TYR A 69 2.53 5.99 15.86
N ARG A 70 3.45 6.92 16.13
CA ARG A 70 4.17 7.01 17.41
C ARG A 70 3.59 8.09 18.31
N SER A 71 3.47 7.77 19.60
CA SER A 71 3.12 8.75 20.63
C SER A 71 4.35 9.59 20.96
N VAL A 72 4.21 10.92 20.95
CA VAL A 72 5.28 11.88 21.23
C VAL A 72 4.72 13.06 22.05
N ALA A 73 5.59 13.86 22.66
CA ALA A 73 5.16 15.06 23.38
C ALA A 73 4.56 16.12 22.45
N VAL A 74 5.11 16.25 21.23
CA VAL A 74 4.65 17.21 20.22
C VAL A 74 4.63 16.53 18.86
N ALA A 75 3.46 16.52 18.19
CA ALA A 75 3.26 15.87 16.89
C ALA A 75 3.82 16.73 15.74
N ASP A 76 5.13 16.95 15.71
CA ASP A 76 5.83 17.80 14.75
C ASP A 76 6.07 17.12 13.40
N ARG A 77 6.24 15.78 13.39
CA ARG A 77 6.54 14.97 12.21
C ARG A 77 5.38 14.07 11.76
N PRO A 78 5.23 13.78 10.46
CA PRO A 78 4.24 12.83 9.97
C PRO A 78 4.34 11.45 10.62
N GLY A 79 3.20 10.82 10.88
CA GLY A 79 3.15 9.53 11.56
C GLY A 79 3.33 9.61 13.08
N THR A 80 3.09 10.79 13.67
CA THR A 80 3.15 10.98 15.11
C THR A 80 1.83 11.53 15.65
N TRP A 81 1.57 11.28 16.93
CA TRP A 81 0.43 11.86 17.64
C TRP A 81 0.83 12.26 19.05
N ALA A 82 0.16 13.28 19.56
CA ALA A 82 0.38 13.83 20.89
C ALA A 82 -0.98 14.13 21.53
N ARG A 83 -1.11 13.89 22.83
CA ARG A 83 -2.31 14.21 23.61
C ARG A 83 -1.96 15.26 24.64
N SER A 84 -2.73 16.35 24.66
CA SER A 84 -2.54 17.44 25.63
C SER A 84 -3.87 18.14 25.91
N ASN A 85 -4.16 18.40 27.18
CA ASN A 85 -5.35 19.16 27.64
C ASN A 85 -6.68 18.67 27.02
N GLY A 86 -6.89 17.35 26.95
CA GLY A 86 -8.09 16.75 26.35
C GLY A 86 -8.16 16.83 24.82
N LYS A 87 -7.14 17.36 24.16
CA LYS A 87 -7.02 17.43 22.70
C LYS A 87 -6.03 16.39 22.21
N LEU A 88 -6.39 15.71 21.13
CA LEU A 88 -5.51 14.79 20.43
C LEU A 88 -5.02 15.48 19.15
N THR A 89 -3.72 15.66 19.03
CA THR A 89 -3.09 16.19 17.81
C THR A 89 -2.44 15.04 17.06
N VAL A 90 -2.79 14.90 15.79
CA VAL A 90 -2.29 13.83 14.91
C VAL A 90 -1.65 14.48 13.69
N HIS A 91 -0.42 14.10 13.38
CA HIS A 91 0.23 14.52 12.15
C HIS A 91 0.10 13.38 11.14
N VAL A 92 -0.88 13.49 10.26
CA VAL A 92 -1.15 12.47 9.24
C VAL A 92 -0.05 12.48 8.18
N ARG A 93 0.29 11.29 7.67
CA ARG A 93 1.23 11.15 6.57
C ARG A 93 0.54 11.51 5.26
N GLY A 94 1.33 11.98 4.30
CA GLY A 94 0.84 12.17 2.95
C GLY A 94 0.68 10.83 2.24
N PHE A 95 -0.43 10.66 1.53
CA PHE A 95 -0.71 9.44 0.76
C PHE A 95 -1.57 9.73 -0.47
N TYR A 96 -1.50 8.83 -1.44
CA TYR A 96 -2.31 8.91 -2.65
C TYR A 96 -3.71 8.36 -2.40
N LYS A 97 -4.72 9.20 -2.65
CA LYS A 97 -6.14 8.83 -2.67
C LYS A 97 -6.64 8.72 -4.10
N VAL A 98 -7.85 8.17 -4.25
CA VAL A 98 -8.57 8.15 -5.54
C VAL A 98 -8.77 9.57 -6.10
N SER A 99 -8.97 10.56 -5.23
CA SER A 99 -9.17 11.96 -5.61
C SER A 99 -7.87 12.75 -5.86
N GLY A 100 -6.70 12.18 -5.55
CA GLY A 100 -5.41 12.86 -5.70
C GLY A 100 -4.49 12.65 -4.49
N TYR A 101 -3.35 13.35 -4.50
CA TYR A 101 -2.40 13.30 -3.40
C TYR A 101 -2.89 14.12 -2.21
N GLN A 102 -2.97 13.51 -1.03
CA GLN A 102 -3.11 14.25 0.22
C GLN A 102 -1.71 14.56 0.76
N SER A 103 -1.41 15.84 0.97
CA SER A 103 -0.19 16.27 1.65
C SER A 103 -0.24 15.91 3.15
N PRO A 104 0.91 15.69 3.79
CA PRO A 104 0.97 15.55 5.25
C PRO A 104 0.36 16.78 5.92
N GLU A 105 -0.47 16.57 6.92
CA GLU A 105 -1.23 17.62 7.58
C GLU A 105 -1.30 17.34 9.09
N ARG A 106 -1.38 18.39 9.91
CA ARG A 106 -1.52 18.25 11.35
C ARG A 106 -2.95 18.59 11.73
N VAL A 107 -3.68 17.58 12.18
CA VAL A 107 -5.08 17.71 12.58
C VAL A 107 -5.21 17.60 14.08
N ARG A 108 -6.04 18.46 14.65
CA ARG A 108 -6.43 18.48 16.04
C ARG A 108 -7.83 17.91 16.16
N LEU A 109 -8.01 16.98 17.08
CA LEU A 109 -9.25 16.28 17.33
C LEU A 109 -9.65 16.52 18.79
N ILE A 110 -10.93 16.80 19.00
CA ILE A 110 -11.52 16.90 20.33
C ILE A 110 -12.59 15.81 20.44
N VAL A 111 -12.56 15.05 21.53
CA VAL A 111 -13.54 14.01 21.84
C VAL A 111 -14.27 14.39 23.12
N VAL A 112 -15.59 14.38 23.08
CA VAL A 112 -16.50 14.68 24.20
C VAL A 112 -17.57 13.60 24.21
N ASP A 113 -17.87 13.03 25.37
CA ASP A 113 -18.90 11.99 25.55
C ASP A 113 -18.80 10.83 24.53
N ASP A 114 -17.58 10.29 24.38
CA ASP A 114 -17.25 9.21 23.45
C ASP A 114 -17.62 9.50 21.98
N ARG A 115 -17.63 10.78 21.60
CA ARG A 115 -17.84 11.24 20.24
C ARG A 115 -16.82 12.28 19.83
N ILE A 116 -16.44 12.26 18.55
CA ILE A 116 -15.63 13.32 17.96
C ILE A 116 -16.46 14.60 17.92
N ALA A 117 -16.06 15.61 18.69
CA ALA A 117 -16.74 16.90 18.76
C ALA A 117 -16.27 17.85 17.64
N SER A 118 -14.95 17.90 17.41
CA SER A 118 -14.38 18.72 16.34
C SER A 118 -13.14 18.07 15.72
N LEU A 119 -12.89 18.46 14.47
CA LEU A 119 -11.66 18.22 13.72
C LEU A 119 -11.22 19.57 13.18
N ASP A 120 -9.99 19.96 13.44
CA ASP A 120 -9.45 21.25 13.00
C ASP A 120 -8.04 21.06 12.45
N ASP A 121 -7.72 21.70 11.33
CA ASP A 121 -6.35 21.74 10.79
C ASP A 121 -5.42 22.58 11.70
N HIS A 122 -4.12 22.58 11.40
CA HIS A 122 -3.08 23.40 12.03
C HIS A 122 -3.42 24.90 12.02
N ASP A 123 -4.10 25.37 10.96
CA ASP A 123 -4.59 26.75 10.81
C ASP A 123 -5.87 27.03 11.61
N GLY A 124 -6.45 26.03 12.29
CA GLY A 124 -7.71 26.15 13.02
C GLY A 124 -8.95 26.15 12.14
N ARG A 125 -8.82 25.79 10.85
CA ARG A 125 -9.97 25.57 9.97
C ARG A 125 -10.63 24.24 10.33
N SER A 126 -11.94 24.26 10.55
CA SER A 126 -12.68 23.05 10.83
C SER A 126 -12.77 22.14 9.60
N LEU A 127 -12.50 20.87 9.80
CA LEU A 127 -12.50 19.82 8.79
C LEU A 127 -13.76 18.99 8.93
N SER A 128 -14.49 18.80 7.83
CA SER A 128 -15.67 17.92 7.83
C SER A 128 -15.29 16.45 8.02
N MET A 129 -14.11 16.06 7.57
CA MET A 129 -13.62 14.68 7.61
C MET A 129 -12.09 14.63 7.53
N LEU A 130 -11.49 13.75 8.30
CA LEU A 130 -10.09 13.35 8.21
C LEU A 130 -10.01 11.89 7.76
N GLU A 131 -9.42 11.64 6.61
CA GLU A 131 -9.11 10.28 6.17
C GLU A 131 -7.73 9.87 6.65
N LEU A 132 -7.66 8.72 7.31
CA LEU A 132 -6.40 8.08 7.66
C LEU A 132 -5.96 7.13 6.56
N GLU A 133 -4.65 6.89 6.50
CA GLU A 133 -4.04 5.94 5.57
C GLU A 133 -4.74 4.57 5.64
N PRO A 134 -5.00 3.92 4.49
CA PRO A 134 -5.57 2.59 4.51
C PRO A 134 -4.60 1.61 5.16
N GLN A 135 -5.10 0.81 6.11
CA GLN A 135 -4.31 -0.27 6.69
C GLN A 135 -4.10 -1.34 5.62
N LEU A 136 -2.85 -1.68 5.33
CA LEU A 136 -2.52 -2.87 4.55
C LEU A 136 -2.86 -4.09 5.40
N ILE A 137 -3.96 -4.78 5.11
CA ILE A 137 -4.38 -5.98 5.84
C ILE A 137 -3.62 -7.21 5.37
N GLY A 138 -3.13 -7.19 4.13
CA GLY A 138 -2.27 -8.23 3.57
C GLY A 138 -2.20 -8.14 2.06
N SER A 139 -1.30 -8.92 1.48
CA SER A 139 -1.27 -9.22 0.05
C SER A 139 -1.85 -10.63 -0.11
N ILE A 140 -2.93 -10.79 -0.85
CA ILE A 140 -3.41 -12.12 -1.21
C ILE A 140 -2.49 -12.61 -2.34
N LEU A 141 -1.77 -13.71 -2.10
CA LEU A 141 -0.98 -14.43 -3.10
C LEU A 141 -1.85 -15.45 -3.83
#